data_AF-A0A6P2C188-F1
#
_entry.id   AF-A0A6P2C188-F1
#
_cell.length_a   1.000
_cell.length_b   1.000
_cell.length_c   1.000
_cell.angle_alpha   90.00
_cell.angle_beta   90.00
_cell.angle_gamma   90.00
#
_symmetry.space_group_name_H-M   'P 1'
#
loop_
_entity.id
_entity.type
_entity.pdbx_description
1 polymer ?
#
loop_
_entity_poly.entity_id
_entity_poly.type
_entity_poly.pdbx_seq_one_letter_code
_entity_poly.pdbx_strand_id
1 'polypeptide(L)'
;MTPPARSCSLGAVIRGFGIIGAGIIAAIHADAIELLPDARLIAVTDVAAGAAAAFAAARGCAAEPSVDDLLARNDVDVVCVCVPSGQHAEVGIRAAKAGKHLVIEKPIDVTLEAADRLLAAAREAGVALTVVSQHRFDPGVIALKRLIDDGALGTLVLGEASTKWYRTQEYYDSAPWRGTWALDGGALLNQGIHYVDLLRWCMGPVIEVTAVCTTQTHEIEVEDTSLAVVRFASGAVGTIGATTAAYPGFPQRLEITGTQGTVTIEDGRLARAALREPVDTGSAAGSAPPAAADPGGLDATIHAAQLADLLAAAAEGREPAVSGQDGRDALEIVRAVYESSRTGRPVRLAP
;
A
#
# COMPACT_ATOMS: atom_id res chain seq x y z
N MET A 1 -10.13 -19.68 -39.38
CA MET A 1 -11.04 -18.61 -38.91
C MET A 1 -10.46 -18.04 -37.63
N THR A 2 -9.77 -16.91 -37.74
CA THR A 2 -9.20 -16.16 -36.61
C THR A 2 -10.32 -15.32 -36.00
N PRO A 3 -10.51 -15.30 -34.66
CA PRO A 3 -11.51 -14.41 -34.07
C PRO A 3 -11.11 -12.94 -34.31
N PRO A 4 -12.08 -12.01 -34.45
CA PRO A 4 -11.76 -10.63 -34.72
C PRO A 4 -11.10 -10.00 -33.49
N ALA A 5 -9.94 -9.38 -33.71
CA ALA A 5 -9.33 -8.48 -32.75
C ALA A 5 -10.32 -7.34 -32.47
N ARG A 6 -10.73 -7.17 -31.21
CA ARG A 6 -11.50 -6.01 -30.79
C ARG A 6 -10.57 -4.80 -30.84
N SER A 7 -10.70 -3.98 -31.89
CA SER A 7 -10.15 -2.62 -31.88
C SER A 7 -10.99 -1.78 -30.92
N CYS A 8 -10.49 -1.55 -29.71
CA CYS A 8 -11.16 -0.70 -28.73
C CYS A 8 -10.80 0.76 -28.98
N SER A 9 -11.63 1.46 -29.77
CA SER A 9 -11.65 2.93 -29.76
C SER A 9 -12.48 3.37 -28.55
N LEU A 10 -11.82 3.73 -27.45
CA LEU A 10 -12.47 4.13 -26.20
C LEU A 10 -12.95 5.59 -26.27
N GLY A 11 -14.25 5.78 -26.46
CA GLY A 11 -14.95 6.92 -25.86
C GLY A 11 -15.07 6.71 -24.34
N ALA A 12 -15.50 7.73 -23.59
CA ALA A 12 -15.68 7.69 -22.13
C ALA A 12 -16.61 6.54 -21.68
N VAL A 13 -16.05 5.38 -21.38
CA VAL A 13 -16.74 4.23 -20.78
C VAL A 13 -16.60 4.35 -19.27
N ILE A 14 -17.72 4.53 -18.55
CA ILE A 14 -17.72 4.49 -17.08
C ILE A 14 -17.25 3.11 -16.64
N ARG A 15 -16.22 3.06 -15.80
CA ARG A 15 -15.66 1.84 -15.21
C ARG A 15 -16.39 1.49 -13.93
N GLY A 16 -16.94 0.29 -13.87
CA GLY A 16 -17.64 -0.18 -12.68
C GLY A 16 -16.68 -0.77 -11.65
N PHE A 17 -16.80 -0.32 -10.40
CA PHE A 17 -16.03 -0.84 -9.27
C PHE A 17 -16.91 -1.69 -8.36
N GLY A 18 -16.34 -2.79 -7.85
CA GLY A 18 -16.88 -3.57 -6.75
C GLY A 18 -15.98 -3.51 -5.53
N ILE A 19 -16.53 -3.55 -4.32
CA ILE A 19 -15.75 -3.64 -3.08
C ILE A 19 -16.03 -4.98 -2.40
N ILE A 20 -14.98 -5.72 -2.04
CA ILE A 20 -15.07 -6.97 -1.27
C ILE A 20 -14.51 -6.70 0.13
N GLY A 21 -15.37 -6.70 1.14
CA GLY A 21 -15.09 -6.27 2.50
C GLY A 21 -15.60 -4.86 2.76
N ALA A 22 -16.63 -4.71 3.59
CA ALA A 22 -17.30 -3.46 3.95
C ALA A 22 -16.81 -2.91 5.31
N GLY A 23 -15.49 -3.02 5.55
CA GLY A 23 -14.84 -2.50 6.75
C GLY A 23 -14.57 -0.99 6.68
N ILE A 24 -13.80 -0.47 7.65
CA ILE A 24 -13.49 0.96 7.77
C ILE A 24 -12.86 1.52 6.48
N ILE A 25 -11.88 0.80 5.91
CA ILE A 25 -11.14 1.25 4.72
C ILE A 25 -12.01 1.30 3.46
N ALA A 26 -13.09 0.51 3.39
CA ALA A 26 -14.00 0.47 2.25
C ALA A 26 -14.62 1.84 1.96
N ALA A 27 -14.87 2.64 3.00
CA ALA A 27 -15.41 3.98 2.85
C ALA A 27 -14.46 4.89 2.05
N ILE A 28 -13.15 4.82 2.32
CA ILE A 28 -12.13 5.60 1.61
C ILE A 28 -12.01 5.14 0.16
N HIS A 29 -12.10 3.84 -0.12
CA HIS A 29 -12.17 3.35 -1.50
C HIS A 29 -13.40 3.88 -2.23
N ALA A 30 -14.57 3.88 -1.59
CA ALA A 30 -15.78 4.46 -2.18
C ALA A 30 -15.61 5.96 -2.45
N ASP A 31 -15.10 6.73 -1.49
CA ASP A 31 -14.82 8.16 -1.65
C ASP A 31 -13.83 8.40 -2.81
N ALA A 32 -12.77 7.58 -2.90
CA ALA A 32 -11.78 7.67 -3.97
C ALA A 32 -12.37 7.36 -5.35
N ILE A 33 -13.26 6.36 -5.45
CA ILE A 33 -13.98 6.03 -6.68
C ILE A 33 -14.89 7.18 -7.11
N GLU A 34 -15.60 7.81 -6.16
CA GLU A 34 -16.50 8.95 -6.43
C GLU A 34 -15.76 10.19 -6.95
N LEU A 35 -14.46 10.34 -6.63
CA LEU A 35 -13.62 11.42 -7.15
C LEU A 35 -13.20 11.22 -8.62
N LEU A 36 -13.38 10.03 -9.19
CA LEU A 36 -13.01 9.73 -10.57
C LEU A 36 -14.17 10.04 -11.53
N PRO A 37 -13.97 10.87 -12.57
CA PRO A 37 -15.05 11.29 -13.48
C PRO A 37 -15.59 10.15 -14.36
N ASP A 38 -14.82 9.07 -14.52
CA ASP A 38 -15.10 7.92 -15.38
C ASP A 38 -15.19 6.61 -14.59
N ALA A 39 -15.46 6.67 -13.28
CA ALA A 39 -15.69 5.48 -12.45
C ALA A 39 -17.01 5.56 -11.66
N ARG A 40 -17.50 4.40 -11.23
CA ARG A 40 -18.67 4.31 -10.34
C ARG A 40 -18.59 3.08 -9.44
N LEU A 41 -18.94 3.23 -8.17
CA LEU A 41 -19.18 2.10 -7.28
C LEU A 41 -20.51 1.42 -7.64
N ILE A 42 -20.44 0.14 -8.01
CA ILE A 42 -21.57 -0.66 -8.50
C ILE A 42 -22.08 -1.62 -7.44
N ALA A 43 -21.17 -2.29 -6.74
CA ALA A 43 -21.54 -3.32 -5.78
C ALA A 43 -20.55 -3.41 -4.60
N VAL A 44 -21.05 -3.92 -3.48
CA VAL A 44 -20.27 -4.29 -2.30
C VAL A 44 -20.69 -5.67 -1.82
N THR A 45 -19.77 -6.43 -1.24
CA THR A 45 -20.10 -7.65 -0.50
C THR A 45 -19.26 -7.75 0.77
N ASP A 46 -19.81 -8.40 1.79
CA ASP A 46 -19.13 -8.70 3.05
C ASP A 46 -19.73 -9.97 3.64
N VAL A 47 -18.91 -10.77 4.34
CA VAL A 47 -19.39 -11.97 5.05
C VAL A 47 -20.42 -11.62 6.12
N ALA A 48 -20.34 -10.41 6.69
CA ALA A 48 -21.38 -9.81 7.52
C ALA A 48 -22.40 -9.09 6.63
N ALA A 49 -23.46 -9.81 6.22
CA ALA A 49 -24.50 -9.27 5.34
C ALA A 49 -25.10 -7.92 5.81
N GLY A 50 -25.17 -7.70 7.14
CA GLY A 50 -25.60 -6.42 7.71
C GLY A 50 -24.66 -5.26 7.39
N ALA A 51 -23.34 -5.50 7.37
CA ALA A 51 -22.34 -4.49 7.00
C ALA A 51 -22.43 -4.13 5.52
N ALA A 52 -22.53 -5.13 4.63
CA ALA A 52 -22.71 -4.91 3.20
C ALA A 52 -23.99 -4.13 2.90
N ALA A 53 -25.12 -4.50 3.53
CA ALA A 53 -26.40 -3.80 3.34
C ALA A 53 -26.35 -2.34 3.82
N ALA A 54 -25.75 -2.08 4.99
CA ALA A 54 -25.61 -0.72 5.52
C ALA A 54 -24.71 0.14 4.62
N PHE A 55 -23.58 -0.42 4.17
CA PHE A 55 -22.66 0.26 3.27
C PHE A 55 -23.31 0.57 1.92
N ALA A 56 -23.98 -0.40 1.32
CA ALA A 56 -24.69 -0.25 0.05
C ALA A 56 -25.78 0.83 0.12
N ALA A 57 -26.55 0.86 1.21
CA ALA A 57 -27.56 1.89 1.45
C ALA A 57 -26.93 3.29 1.58
N ALA A 58 -25.80 3.41 2.27
CA ALA A 58 -25.09 4.69 2.44
C ALA A 58 -24.45 5.19 1.14
N ARG A 59 -23.97 4.29 0.28
CA ARG A 59 -23.22 4.62 -0.95
C ARG A 59 -24.04 4.55 -2.24
N GLY A 60 -25.30 4.10 -2.17
CA GLY A 60 -26.17 3.99 -3.35
C GLY A 60 -25.70 2.93 -4.36
N CYS A 61 -25.15 1.82 -3.89
CA CYS A 61 -24.70 0.69 -4.71
C CYS A 61 -25.45 -0.61 -4.34
N ALA A 62 -25.20 -1.71 -5.05
CA ALA A 62 -25.80 -3.01 -4.75
C ALA A 62 -25.08 -3.72 -3.60
N ALA A 63 -25.81 -4.38 -2.71
CA ALA A 63 -25.24 -5.34 -1.76
C ALA A 63 -25.36 -6.76 -2.33
N GLU A 64 -24.24 -7.37 -2.68
CA GLU A 64 -24.19 -8.73 -3.21
C GLU A 64 -24.01 -9.75 -2.07
N PRO A 65 -24.70 -10.90 -2.13
CA PRO A 65 -24.72 -11.86 -1.02
C PRO A 65 -23.41 -12.63 -0.86
N SER A 66 -22.58 -12.67 -1.91
CA SER A 66 -21.26 -13.28 -1.84
C SER A 66 -20.25 -12.64 -2.78
N VAL A 67 -18.98 -12.99 -2.58
CA VAL A 67 -17.89 -12.68 -3.51
C VAL A 67 -18.18 -13.19 -4.91
N ASP A 68 -18.72 -14.40 -5.06
CA ASP A 68 -18.98 -14.97 -6.39
C ASP A 68 -20.09 -14.22 -7.13
N ASP A 69 -21.12 -13.76 -6.41
CA ASP A 69 -22.20 -12.96 -6.98
C ASP A 69 -21.70 -11.60 -7.47
N LEU A 70 -20.83 -10.93 -6.68
CA LEU A 70 -20.18 -9.69 -7.09
C LEU A 70 -19.27 -9.92 -8.32
N LEU A 71 -18.49 -10.99 -8.33
CA LEU A 71 -17.59 -11.30 -9.45
C LEU A 71 -18.32 -11.70 -10.73
N ALA A 72 -19.54 -12.24 -10.63
CA ALA A 72 -20.38 -12.61 -11.77
C ALA A 72 -21.00 -11.39 -12.49
N ARG A 73 -20.92 -10.19 -11.90
CA ARG A 73 -21.46 -8.96 -12.49
C ARG A 73 -20.67 -8.53 -13.72
N ASN A 74 -21.37 -8.31 -14.84
CA ASN A 74 -20.77 -7.83 -16.09
C ASN A 74 -20.52 -6.32 -16.09
N ASP A 75 -21.11 -5.59 -15.15
CA ASP A 75 -20.94 -4.14 -14.97
C ASP A 75 -19.91 -3.80 -13.89
N VAL A 76 -19.13 -4.78 -13.41
CA VAL A 76 -17.97 -4.58 -12.54
C VAL A 76 -16.71 -4.93 -13.33
N ASP A 77 -15.83 -3.95 -13.53
CA ASP A 77 -14.56 -4.07 -14.24
C ASP A 77 -13.38 -4.24 -13.27
N VAL A 78 -13.45 -3.55 -12.13
CA VAL A 78 -12.38 -3.48 -11.12
C VAL A 78 -12.93 -3.89 -9.75
N VAL A 79 -12.14 -4.60 -8.95
CA VAL A 79 -12.50 -4.88 -7.55
C VAL A 79 -11.46 -4.35 -6.57
N CYS A 80 -11.93 -3.68 -5.52
CA CYS A 80 -11.15 -3.36 -4.34
C CYS A 80 -11.30 -4.49 -3.31
N VAL A 81 -10.20 -5.17 -2.99
CA VAL A 81 -10.14 -6.23 -1.99
C VAL A 81 -9.75 -5.60 -0.65
N CYS A 82 -10.72 -5.46 0.24
CA CYS A 82 -10.64 -4.79 1.54
C CYS A 82 -10.98 -5.74 2.71
N VAL A 83 -10.62 -7.02 2.57
CA VAL A 83 -10.78 -8.06 3.59
C VAL A 83 -9.58 -8.05 4.56
N PRO A 84 -9.53 -8.89 5.62
CA PRO A 84 -8.32 -9.00 6.44
C PRO A 84 -7.08 -9.38 5.63
N SER A 85 -5.91 -8.86 6.00
CA SER A 85 -4.66 -8.91 5.22
C SER A 85 -4.27 -10.33 4.75
N GLY A 86 -4.43 -11.33 5.62
CA GLY A 86 -4.10 -12.73 5.29
C GLY A 86 -5.10 -13.42 4.34
N GLN A 87 -6.11 -12.71 3.83
CA GLN A 87 -7.10 -13.22 2.89
C GLN A 87 -7.03 -12.52 1.52
N HIS A 88 -6.15 -11.51 1.37
CA HIS A 88 -6.03 -10.71 0.16
C HIS A 88 -5.74 -11.56 -1.07
N ALA A 89 -4.74 -12.44 -1.02
CA ALA A 89 -4.37 -13.23 -2.19
C ALA A 89 -5.48 -14.18 -2.65
N GLU A 90 -6.15 -14.87 -1.71
CA GLU A 90 -7.18 -15.83 -2.08
C GLU A 90 -8.39 -15.16 -2.75
N VAL A 91 -8.84 -14.01 -2.21
CA VAL A 91 -9.90 -13.21 -2.82
C VAL A 91 -9.45 -12.61 -4.15
N GLY A 92 -8.22 -12.07 -4.21
CA GLY A 92 -7.65 -11.50 -5.42
C GLY A 92 -7.49 -12.52 -6.56
N ILE A 93 -7.10 -13.77 -6.24
CA ILE A 93 -6.99 -14.85 -7.23
C ILE A 93 -8.35 -15.19 -7.84
N ARG A 94 -9.42 -15.24 -7.03
CA ARG A 94 -10.79 -15.46 -7.53
C ARG A 94 -11.22 -14.32 -8.45
N ALA A 95 -10.94 -13.09 -8.07
CA ALA A 95 -11.24 -11.91 -8.87
C ALA A 95 -10.47 -11.86 -10.20
N ALA A 96 -9.17 -12.19 -10.19
CA ALA A 96 -8.36 -12.31 -11.41
C ALA A 96 -8.94 -13.35 -12.36
N LYS A 97 -9.30 -14.53 -11.85
CA LYS A 97 -9.92 -15.61 -12.66
C LYS A 97 -11.28 -15.21 -13.25
N ALA A 98 -11.99 -14.29 -12.60
CA ALA A 98 -13.22 -13.69 -13.12
C ALA A 98 -12.96 -12.54 -14.13
N GLY A 99 -11.70 -12.27 -14.47
CA GLY A 99 -11.30 -11.23 -15.43
C GLY A 99 -11.40 -9.81 -14.89
N LYS A 100 -11.42 -9.63 -13.56
CA LYS A 100 -11.51 -8.30 -12.92
C LYS A 100 -10.12 -7.72 -12.70
N HIS A 101 -9.95 -6.43 -12.96
CA HIS A 101 -8.76 -5.70 -12.52
C HIS A 101 -8.77 -5.56 -10.99
N LEU A 102 -7.58 -5.48 -10.40
CA LEU A 102 -7.41 -5.65 -8.97
C LEU A 102 -6.81 -4.42 -8.31
N VAL A 103 -7.48 -3.95 -7.26
CA VAL A 103 -6.94 -3.07 -6.22
C VAL A 103 -6.87 -3.90 -4.95
N ILE A 104 -5.67 -4.27 -4.52
CA ILE A 104 -5.46 -5.09 -3.33
C ILE A 104 -5.05 -4.17 -2.19
N GLU A 105 -5.77 -4.18 -1.07
CA GLU A 105 -5.31 -3.46 0.12
C GLU A 105 -3.93 -3.93 0.58
N LYS A 106 -3.26 -3.10 1.35
CA LYS A 106 -1.95 -3.45 1.92
C LYS A 106 -2.11 -4.33 3.17
N PRO A 107 -1.12 -5.16 3.47
CA PRO A 107 -0.07 -5.64 2.56
C PRO A 107 -0.66 -6.51 1.43
N ILE A 108 0.08 -6.79 0.35
CA ILE A 108 -0.40 -7.68 -0.73
C ILE A 108 -0.94 -9.02 -0.20
N ASP A 109 -0.30 -9.55 0.84
CA ASP A 109 -0.73 -10.63 1.72
C ASP A 109 0.22 -10.64 2.95
N VAL A 110 0.07 -11.58 3.88
CA VAL A 110 1.00 -11.77 5.01
C VAL A 110 2.14 -12.75 4.71
N THR A 111 2.03 -13.50 3.60
CA THR A 111 3.05 -14.46 3.15
C THR A 111 3.51 -14.21 1.71
N LEU A 112 4.79 -14.46 1.43
CA LEU A 112 5.35 -14.35 0.07
C LEU A 112 4.75 -15.39 -0.88
N GLU A 113 4.48 -16.60 -0.40
CA GLU A 113 3.87 -17.66 -1.22
C GLU A 113 2.48 -17.25 -1.71
N ALA A 114 1.64 -16.66 -0.85
CA ALA A 114 0.33 -16.17 -1.24
C ALA A 114 0.43 -15.00 -2.23
N ALA A 115 1.34 -14.05 -1.99
CA ALA A 115 1.63 -12.96 -2.91
C ALA A 115 2.04 -13.49 -4.29
N ASP A 116 2.98 -14.44 -4.35
CA ASP A 116 3.47 -15.02 -5.60
C ASP A 116 2.35 -15.75 -6.38
N ARG A 117 1.46 -16.47 -5.68
CA ARG A 117 0.27 -17.09 -6.30
C ARG A 117 -0.68 -16.05 -6.90
N LEU A 118 -0.92 -14.94 -6.18
CA LEU A 118 -1.76 -13.84 -6.66
C LEU A 118 -1.17 -13.19 -7.93
N LEU A 119 0.13 -12.89 -7.92
CA LEU A 119 0.81 -12.30 -9.08
C LEU A 119 0.77 -13.24 -10.29
N ALA A 120 0.93 -14.55 -10.08
CA ALA A 120 0.80 -15.53 -11.15
C ALA A 120 -0.62 -15.54 -11.74
N ALA A 121 -1.66 -15.55 -10.90
CA ALA A 121 -3.05 -15.54 -11.35
C ALA A 121 -3.41 -14.25 -12.11
N ALA A 122 -2.94 -13.08 -11.66
CA ALA A 122 -3.18 -11.82 -12.34
C ALA A 122 -2.51 -11.78 -13.73
N ARG A 123 -1.27 -12.29 -13.84
CA ARG A 123 -0.56 -12.42 -15.12
C ARG A 123 -1.26 -13.40 -16.07
N GLU A 124 -1.68 -14.56 -15.58
CA GLU A 124 -2.38 -15.57 -16.39
C GLU A 124 -3.72 -15.04 -16.93
N ALA A 125 -4.45 -14.27 -16.12
CA ALA A 125 -5.71 -13.65 -16.53
C ALA A 125 -5.52 -12.39 -17.40
N GLY A 126 -4.30 -11.85 -17.50
CA GLY A 126 -4.01 -10.61 -18.23
C GLY A 126 -4.69 -9.38 -17.62
N VAL A 127 -4.90 -9.36 -16.30
CA VAL A 127 -5.55 -8.24 -15.60
C VAL A 127 -4.52 -7.34 -14.92
N ALA A 128 -4.75 -6.03 -14.95
CA ALA A 128 -3.98 -5.08 -14.17
C ALA A 128 -4.21 -5.31 -12.66
N LEU A 129 -3.14 -5.17 -11.87
CA LEU A 129 -3.15 -5.32 -10.42
C LEU A 129 -2.28 -4.21 -9.80
N THR A 130 -2.86 -3.49 -8.85
CA THR A 130 -2.14 -2.56 -7.96
C THR A 130 -2.34 -2.96 -6.50
N VAL A 131 -1.30 -2.81 -5.69
CA VAL A 131 -1.38 -2.94 -4.22
C VAL A 131 -1.42 -1.53 -3.65
N VAL A 132 -2.32 -1.26 -2.71
CA VAL A 132 -2.49 0.08 -2.12
C VAL A 132 -1.17 0.55 -1.49
N SER A 133 -0.56 1.56 -2.12
CA SER A 133 0.61 2.28 -1.62
C SER A 133 0.45 3.75 -2.01
N GLN A 134 -0.66 4.31 -1.56
CA GLN A 134 -1.16 5.64 -1.88
C GLN A 134 -0.15 6.74 -1.58
N HIS A 135 0.75 6.53 -0.63
CA HIS A 135 1.77 7.51 -0.27
C HIS A 135 2.79 7.77 -1.39
N ARG A 136 2.92 6.89 -2.40
CA ARG A 136 3.68 7.21 -3.62
C ARG A 136 3.08 8.39 -4.41
N PHE A 137 1.80 8.68 -4.19
CA PHE A 137 1.04 9.77 -4.82
C PHE A 137 0.99 11.03 -3.95
N ASP A 138 1.60 11.03 -2.76
CA ASP A 138 1.70 12.24 -1.95
C ASP A 138 2.56 13.29 -2.67
N PRO A 139 2.16 14.58 -2.68
CA PRO A 139 2.90 15.63 -3.37
C PRO A 139 4.37 15.77 -2.92
N GLY A 140 4.65 15.62 -1.62
CA GLY A 140 6.01 15.68 -1.09
C GLY A 140 6.86 14.48 -1.51
N VAL A 141 6.25 13.29 -1.57
CA VAL A 141 6.91 12.07 -2.02
C VAL A 141 7.20 12.10 -3.52
N ILE A 142 6.25 12.59 -4.34
CA ILE A 142 6.48 12.84 -5.77
C ILE A 142 7.62 13.84 -5.98
N ALA A 143 7.66 14.93 -5.21
CA ALA A 143 8.73 15.91 -5.28
C ALA A 143 10.10 15.31 -4.92
N LEU A 144 10.17 14.52 -3.84
CA LEU A 144 11.37 13.76 -3.47
C LEU A 144 11.82 12.85 -4.61
N LYS A 145 10.92 12.06 -5.19
CA LYS A 145 11.26 11.12 -6.26
C LYS A 145 11.82 11.85 -7.48
N ARG A 146 11.24 12.99 -7.87
CA ARG A 146 11.78 13.85 -8.95
C ARG A 146 13.19 14.33 -8.64
N LEU A 147 13.45 14.83 -7.43
CA LEU A 147 14.80 15.26 -7.04
C LEU A 147 15.83 14.12 -7.10
N ILE A 148 15.42 12.90 -6.77
CA ILE A 148 16.28 11.70 -6.91
C ILE A 148 16.52 11.40 -8.39
N ASP A 149 15.47 11.35 -9.21
CA ASP A 149 15.53 10.98 -10.63
C ASP A 149 16.30 12.00 -11.48
N ASP A 150 16.19 13.29 -11.14
CA ASP A 150 16.94 14.39 -11.76
C ASP A 150 18.40 14.44 -11.28
N GLY A 151 18.79 13.59 -10.33
CA GLY A 151 20.16 13.51 -9.80
C GLY A 151 20.52 14.63 -8.81
N ALA A 152 19.55 15.41 -8.33
CA ALA A 152 19.78 16.57 -7.45
C ALA A 152 20.36 16.19 -6.08
N LEU A 153 20.15 14.95 -5.62
CA LEU A 153 20.78 14.42 -4.40
C LEU A 153 22.17 13.81 -4.66
N GLY A 154 22.59 13.66 -5.92
CA GLY A 154 23.82 12.96 -6.28
C GLY A 154 23.75 11.46 -5.96
N THR A 155 24.84 10.91 -5.44
CA THR A 155 24.87 9.50 -5.02
C THR A 155 24.16 9.35 -3.67
N LEU A 156 23.12 8.52 -3.60
CA LEU A 156 22.42 8.23 -2.36
C LEU A 156 23.33 7.43 -1.41
N VAL A 157 23.34 7.80 -0.13
CA VAL A 157 24.24 7.20 0.89
C VAL A 157 23.50 6.65 2.10
N LEU A 158 22.40 7.30 2.50
CA LEU A 158 21.61 6.93 3.69
C LEU A 158 20.13 7.16 3.42
N GLY A 159 19.30 6.15 3.70
CA GLY A 159 17.85 6.25 3.66
C GLY A 159 17.23 5.80 4.98
N GLU A 160 16.32 6.58 5.54
CA GLU A 160 15.74 6.30 6.85
C GLU A 160 14.23 6.40 6.78
N ALA A 161 13.54 5.37 7.27
CA ALA A 161 12.09 5.30 7.29
C ALA A 161 11.62 5.00 8.72
N SER A 162 10.67 5.79 9.22
CA SER A 162 10.12 5.58 10.55
C SER A 162 8.61 5.80 10.63
N THR A 163 7.91 4.89 11.30
CA THR A 163 6.49 4.99 11.67
C THR A 163 6.38 4.89 13.18
N LYS A 164 6.17 6.02 13.85
CA LYS A 164 6.12 6.10 15.32
C LYS A 164 4.72 6.45 15.78
N TRP A 165 3.81 5.50 15.63
CA TRP A 165 2.41 5.69 15.99
C TRP A 165 2.12 5.24 17.40
N TYR A 166 0.93 5.59 17.86
CA TYR A 166 0.34 5.08 19.09
C TYR A 166 -0.95 4.34 18.78
N ARG A 167 -1.10 3.14 19.35
CA ARG A 167 -2.35 2.39 19.39
C ARG A 167 -2.60 1.96 20.83
N THR A 168 -3.87 1.87 21.20
CA THR A 168 -4.26 1.33 22.50
C THR A 168 -4.42 -0.18 22.42
N GLN A 169 -4.54 -0.85 23.57
CA GLN A 169 -4.93 -2.26 23.58
C GLN A 169 -6.33 -2.46 22.96
N GLU A 170 -7.28 -1.54 23.17
CA GLU A 170 -8.62 -1.66 22.56
C GLU A 170 -8.60 -1.66 21.03
N TYR A 171 -7.60 -1.02 20.40
CA TYR A 171 -7.42 -1.10 18.95
C TYR A 171 -7.18 -2.55 18.51
N TYR A 172 -6.32 -3.29 19.21
CA TYR A 172 -6.04 -4.69 18.88
C TYR A 172 -7.22 -5.60 19.25
N ASP A 173 -7.91 -5.31 20.35
CA ASP A 173 -9.08 -6.09 20.78
C ASP A 173 -10.33 -5.81 19.89
N SER A 174 -10.30 -4.76 19.06
CA SER A 174 -11.45 -4.35 18.24
C SER A 174 -11.89 -5.37 17.19
N ALA A 175 -11.00 -6.28 16.79
CA ALA A 175 -11.34 -7.37 15.89
C ALA A 175 -10.38 -8.56 16.06
N PRO A 176 -10.88 -9.81 16.02
CA PRO A 176 -10.11 -11.01 16.37
C PRO A 176 -8.94 -11.32 15.42
N TRP A 177 -8.89 -10.68 14.25
CA TRP A 177 -7.80 -10.87 13.29
C TRP A 177 -6.59 -9.98 13.61
N ARG A 178 -6.78 -8.87 14.34
CA ARG A 178 -5.74 -7.88 14.59
C ARG A 178 -4.67 -8.42 15.54
N GLY A 179 -3.41 -8.04 15.29
CA GLY A 179 -2.29 -8.46 16.12
C GLY A 179 -1.95 -9.96 16.01
N THR A 180 -2.45 -10.64 14.97
CA THR A 180 -2.15 -12.06 14.71
C THR A 180 -1.17 -12.21 13.56
N TRP A 181 -0.33 -13.26 13.60
CA TRP A 181 0.59 -13.55 12.48
C TRP A 181 -0.15 -13.97 11.21
N ALA A 182 -1.31 -14.61 11.36
CA ALA A 182 -2.03 -15.26 10.27
C ALA A 182 -2.86 -14.29 9.43
N LEU A 183 -3.37 -13.21 10.02
CA LEU A 183 -4.34 -12.33 9.35
C LEU A 183 -3.97 -10.85 9.36
N ASP A 184 -2.96 -10.43 10.12
CA ASP A 184 -2.60 -9.01 10.27
C ASP A 184 -1.11 -8.74 10.05
N GLY A 185 -0.27 -9.19 10.99
CA GLY A 185 1.09 -8.71 11.20
C GLY A 185 1.17 -7.61 12.26
N GLY A 186 2.39 -7.24 12.63
CA GLY A 186 2.63 -6.26 13.68
C GLY A 186 2.75 -4.83 13.20
N ALA A 187 3.39 -4.00 14.03
CA ALA A 187 3.60 -2.59 13.76
C ALA A 187 4.27 -2.36 12.39
N LEU A 188 5.20 -3.22 11.97
CA LEU A 188 5.88 -3.03 10.68
C LEU A 188 5.00 -3.44 9.51
N LEU A 189 4.42 -4.64 9.52
CA LEU A 189 3.65 -5.15 8.39
C LEU A 189 2.36 -4.37 8.16
N ASN A 190 1.62 -4.04 9.22
CA ASN A 190 0.37 -3.30 9.06
C ASN A 190 0.65 -1.80 8.91
N GLN A 191 1.41 -1.19 9.84
CA GLN A 191 1.52 0.27 9.89
C GLN A 191 2.71 0.82 9.11
N GLY A 192 3.87 0.19 9.25
CA GLY A 192 5.12 0.67 8.66
C GLY A 192 5.31 0.36 7.18
N ILE A 193 4.54 -0.57 6.60
CA ILE A 193 4.82 -1.12 5.25
C ILE A 193 4.82 -0.05 4.16
N HIS A 194 3.98 0.99 4.26
CA HIS A 194 4.01 2.10 3.33
C HIS A 194 5.38 2.78 3.29
N TYR A 195 6.02 2.98 4.44
CA TYR A 195 7.33 3.63 4.50
C TYR A 195 8.48 2.65 4.18
N VAL A 196 8.27 1.35 4.32
CA VAL A 196 9.16 0.32 3.74
C VAL A 196 9.14 0.40 2.21
N ASP A 197 7.94 0.49 1.62
CA ASP A 197 7.73 0.65 0.19
C ASP A 197 8.40 1.94 -0.33
N LEU A 198 8.13 3.09 0.30
CA LEU A 198 8.72 4.36 -0.10
C LEU A 198 10.25 4.36 -0.01
N LEU A 199 10.81 3.78 1.06
CA LEU A 199 12.26 3.67 1.24
C LEU A 199 12.88 2.87 0.10
N ARG A 200 12.32 1.69 -0.20
CA ARG A 200 12.79 0.85 -1.31
C ARG A 200 12.64 1.56 -2.65
N TRP A 201 11.49 2.20 -2.90
CA TRP A 201 11.22 2.90 -4.15
C TRP A 201 12.19 4.06 -4.40
N CYS A 202 12.62 4.75 -3.34
CA CYS A 202 13.58 5.86 -3.43
C CYS A 202 15.04 5.39 -3.50
N MET A 203 15.42 4.40 -2.68
CA MET A 203 16.82 3.98 -2.51
C MET A 203 17.25 2.81 -3.41
N GLY A 204 16.29 2.12 -4.02
CA GLY A 204 16.50 0.92 -4.82
C GLY A 204 16.44 -0.39 -4.02
N PRO A 205 16.86 -1.52 -4.63
CA PRO A 205 16.73 -2.84 -4.03
C PRO A 205 17.51 -3.00 -2.72
N VAL A 206 16.89 -3.63 -1.73
CA VAL A 206 17.54 -4.05 -0.47
C VAL A 206 18.13 -5.44 -0.67
N ILE A 207 19.37 -5.65 -0.25
CA ILE A 207 20.10 -6.92 -0.41
C ILE A 207 20.45 -7.61 0.91
N GLU A 208 20.39 -6.89 2.04
CA GLU A 208 20.71 -7.44 3.36
C GLU A 208 19.95 -6.67 4.45
N VAL A 209 19.42 -7.39 5.44
CA VAL A 209 18.64 -6.87 6.56
C VAL A 209 19.18 -7.46 7.87
N THR A 210 19.37 -6.62 8.89
CA THR A 210 19.58 -7.04 10.29
C THR A 210 18.58 -6.33 11.19
N ALA A 211 17.85 -7.05 12.03
CA ALA A 211 16.73 -6.46 12.77
C ALA A 211 16.50 -7.01 14.18
N VAL A 212 15.73 -6.26 14.96
CA VAL A 212 15.16 -6.63 16.25
C VAL A 212 13.69 -6.24 16.29
N CYS A 213 12.84 -7.18 16.67
CA CYS A 213 11.40 -7.03 16.90
C CYS A 213 11.08 -7.38 18.36
N THR A 214 10.12 -6.68 18.94
CA THR A 214 9.69 -6.89 20.32
C THR A 214 8.21 -6.52 20.48
N THR A 215 7.59 -7.12 21.48
CA THR A 215 6.22 -6.82 21.92
C THR A 215 6.33 -6.45 23.39
N GLN A 216 6.13 -5.18 23.71
CA GLN A 216 6.44 -4.62 25.03
C GLN A 216 5.23 -4.02 25.73
N THR A 217 4.26 -3.50 24.96
CA THR A 217 3.16 -2.71 25.51
C THR A 217 1.78 -3.30 25.22
N HIS A 218 1.68 -4.34 24.38
CA HIS A 218 0.41 -4.93 23.96
C HIS A 218 0.37 -6.45 24.21
N GLU A 219 -0.83 -6.97 24.44
CA GLU A 219 -1.12 -8.41 24.55
C GLU A 219 -1.50 -8.97 23.17
N ILE A 220 -0.51 -9.15 22.28
CA ILE A 220 -0.68 -9.60 20.89
C ILE A 220 0.40 -10.62 20.50
N GLU A 221 0.19 -11.36 19.41
CA GLU A 221 1.16 -12.38 18.94
C GLU A 221 2.38 -11.76 18.24
N VAL A 222 2.16 -10.61 17.61
CA VAL A 222 3.07 -9.92 16.69
C VAL A 222 3.89 -8.83 17.40
N GLU A 223 4.86 -8.24 16.70
CA GLU A 223 5.65 -7.13 17.24
C GLU A 223 4.85 -5.83 17.33
N ASP A 224 4.98 -5.10 18.43
CA ASP A 224 4.51 -3.71 18.52
C ASP A 224 5.63 -2.69 18.25
N THR A 225 6.88 -3.16 18.21
CA THR A 225 8.07 -2.35 17.96
C THR A 225 9.11 -3.14 17.18
N SER A 226 9.65 -2.54 16.13
CA SER A 226 10.72 -3.09 15.31
C SER A 226 11.74 -2.02 14.92
N LEU A 227 12.99 -2.44 14.81
CA LEU A 227 14.08 -1.64 14.24
C LEU A 227 14.96 -2.54 13.38
N ALA A 228 15.31 -2.06 12.20
CA ALA A 228 16.18 -2.76 11.26
C ALA A 228 17.22 -1.83 10.64
N VAL A 229 18.38 -2.40 10.33
CA VAL A 229 19.41 -1.82 9.45
C VAL A 229 19.38 -2.57 8.14
N VAL A 230 19.40 -1.85 7.02
CA VAL A 230 19.36 -2.42 5.67
C VAL A 230 20.58 -1.99 4.84
N ARG A 231 20.98 -2.83 3.90
CA ARG A 231 21.95 -2.51 2.84
C ARG A 231 21.26 -2.55 1.48
N PHE A 232 21.48 -1.53 0.68
CA PHE A 232 20.96 -1.44 -0.69
C PHE A 232 21.98 -2.01 -1.68
N ALA A 233 21.50 -2.46 -2.85
CA ALA A 233 22.35 -2.95 -3.94
C ALA A 233 23.37 -1.89 -4.43
N SER A 234 23.03 -0.61 -4.28
CA SER A 234 23.91 0.54 -4.57
C SER A 234 25.10 0.67 -3.61
N GLY A 235 25.11 -0.07 -2.49
CA GLY A 235 26.09 0.07 -1.41
C GLY A 235 25.68 1.07 -0.32
N ALA A 236 24.61 1.84 -0.54
CA ALA A 236 24.01 2.68 0.50
C ALA A 236 23.48 1.82 1.66
N VAL A 237 23.26 2.46 2.80
CA VAL A 237 22.67 1.84 4.00
C VAL A 237 21.40 2.56 4.41
N GLY A 238 20.61 1.95 5.29
CA GLY A 238 19.42 2.59 5.79
C GLY A 238 18.88 2.01 7.08
N THR A 239 17.88 2.69 7.64
CA THR A 239 17.15 2.23 8.82
C THR A 239 15.66 2.15 8.54
N ILE A 240 15.01 1.16 9.13
CA ILE A 240 13.56 1.01 9.15
C ILE A 240 13.14 0.87 10.60
N GLY A 241 12.26 1.75 11.08
CA GLY A 241 11.68 1.67 12.41
C GLY A 241 10.16 1.74 12.37
N ALA A 242 9.49 0.84 13.08
CA ALA A 242 8.05 0.92 13.25
C ALA A 242 7.67 0.61 14.69
N THR A 243 6.81 1.43 15.29
CA THR A 243 6.24 1.17 16.60
C THR A 243 4.81 1.69 16.68
N THR A 244 3.97 0.97 17.43
CA THR A 244 2.64 1.44 17.86
C THR A 244 2.60 1.83 19.33
N ALA A 245 3.77 1.89 20.00
CA ALA A 245 3.91 2.20 21.42
C ALA A 245 4.34 3.65 21.69
N ALA A 246 4.46 4.49 20.65
CA ALA A 246 5.02 5.83 20.79
C ALA A 246 3.93 6.86 21.12
N TYR A 247 3.58 7.05 22.40
CA TYR A 247 2.58 8.04 22.82
C TYR A 247 3.01 9.51 22.55
N PRO A 248 2.11 10.39 22.07
CA PRO A 248 0.72 10.14 21.63
C PRO A 248 0.61 9.72 20.14
N GLY A 249 1.74 9.52 19.47
CA GLY A 249 1.88 9.32 18.04
C GLY A 249 2.66 10.47 17.43
N PHE A 250 3.51 10.17 16.45
CA PHE A 250 4.34 11.13 15.73
C PHE A 250 4.16 10.96 14.22
N PRO A 251 4.43 12.01 13.42
CA PRO A 251 4.44 11.92 11.98
C PRO A 251 5.30 10.76 11.49
N GLN A 252 4.83 10.09 10.44
CA GLN A 252 5.67 9.14 9.72
C GLN A 252 6.73 9.92 8.94
N ARG A 253 7.96 9.41 8.92
CA ARG A 253 9.11 10.15 8.39
C ARG A 253 9.92 9.31 7.43
N LEU A 254 10.26 9.89 6.28
CA LEU A 254 11.19 9.35 5.29
C LEU A 254 12.28 10.39 5.07
N GLU A 255 13.53 10.01 5.26
CA GLU A 255 14.68 10.89 5.04
C GLU A 255 15.67 10.23 4.09
N ILE A 256 15.99 10.91 2.99
CA ILE A 256 16.91 10.45 1.96
C ILE A 256 18.08 11.41 1.89
N THR A 257 19.28 10.89 2.11
CA THR A 257 20.54 11.64 2.04
C THR A 257 21.38 11.11 0.89
N GLY A 258 21.81 12.02 0.02
CA GLY A 258 22.85 11.79 -0.97
C GLY A 258 24.01 12.77 -0.81
N THR A 259 25.01 12.65 -1.68
CA THR A 259 26.23 13.48 -1.62
C THR A 259 25.98 14.97 -1.84
N GLN A 260 24.87 15.33 -2.49
CA GLN A 260 24.51 16.72 -2.82
C GLN A 260 23.37 17.30 -1.97
N GLY A 261 22.78 16.52 -1.07
CA GLY A 261 21.77 17.03 -0.15
C GLY A 261 20.95 15.98 0.57
N THR A 262 20.10 16.46 1.45
CA THR A 262 19.17 15.64 2.23
C THR A 262 17.75 16.19 2.09
N VAL A 263 16.80 15.28 1.88
CA VAL A 263 15.38 15.59 1.82
C VAL A 263 14.62 14.77 2.85
N THR A 264 13.75 15.43 3.62
CA THR A 264 12.91 14.82 4.65
C THR A 264 11.45 15.01 4.27
N ILE A 265 10.69 13.92 4.27
CA ILE A 265 9.25 13.86 4.15
C ILE A 265 8.64 13.53 5.51
N GLU A 266 7.60 14.27 5.91
CA GLU A 266 6.80 13.99 7.11
C GLU A 266 5.31 13.96 6.73
N ASP A 267 4.61 12.86 7.03
CA ASP A 267 3.21 12.60 6.65
C ASP A 267 2.91 12.99 5.18
N GLY A 268 3.72 12.45 4.25
CA GLY A 268 3.58 12.70 2.80
C GLY A 268 4.07 14.07 2.31
N ARG A 269 4.46 14.98 3.20
CA ARG A 269 4.81 16.38 2.86
C ARG A 269 6.31 16.61 2.87
N LEU A 270 6.77 17.51 2.01
CA LEU A 270 8.16 17.97 2.01
C LEU A 270 8.43 18.82 3.25
N ALA A 271 8.98 18.20 4.30
CA ALA A 271 9.31 18.88 5.55
C ALA A 271 10.61 19.68 5.45
N ARG A 272 11.60 19.14 4.72
CA ARG A 272 12.89 19.80 4.48
C ARG A 272 13.53 19.34 3.18
N ALA A 273 14.09 20.29 2.44
CA ALA A 273 15.02 20.01 1.34
C ALA A 273 16.29 20.86 1.55
N ALA A 274 17.40 20.21 1.91
CA ALA A 274 18.69 20.83 2.13
C ALA A 274 19.66 20.38 1.04
N LEU A 275 19.61 21.07 -0.11
CA LEU A 275 20.44 20.79 -1.28
C LEU A 275 21.61 21.78 -1.36
N ARG A 276 22.76 21.32 -1.87
CA ARG A 276 23.93 22.18 -2.14
C ARG A 276 23.65 23.18 -3.26
N GLU A 277 22.98 22.71 -4.31
CA GLU A 277 22.46 23.57 -5.38
C GLU A 277 20.97 23.80 -5.13
N PRO A 278 20.50 25.06 -5.08
CA PRO A 278 19.08 25.36 -4.92
C PRO A 278 18.27 24.82 -6.10
N VAL A 279 17.23 24.04 -5.79
CA VAL A 279 16.24 23.58 -6.76
C VAL A 279 14.87 24.10 -6.31
N ASP A 280 14.05 24.57 -7.24
CA ASP A 280 12.67 24.93 -6.95
C ASP A 280 11.85 23.67 -6.69
N THR A 281 11.43 23.48 -5.43
CA THR A 281 10.62 22.33 -5.00
C THR A 281 9.11 22.57 -5.15
N GLY A 282 8.70 23.73 -5.70
CA GLY A 282 7.29 24.10 -5.88
C GLY A 282 6.50 24.19 -4.57
N SER A 283 5.15 24.13 -4.66
CA SER A 283 4.24 24.22 -3.50
C SER A 283 4.12 22.94 -2.68
N ALA A 284 5.06 21.99 -2.80
CA ALA A 284 5.07 20.75 -2.02
C ALA A 284 5.29 20.99 -0.51
N ALA A 285 5.68 22.21 -0.14
CA ALA A 285 5.73 22.71 1.23
C ALA A 285 4.34 23.27 1.62
N GLY A 286 3.59 22.55 2.45
CA GLY A 286 2.32 23.01 3.00
C GLY A 286 1.94 22.27 4.27
N SER A 287 1.22 22.93 5.18
CA SER A 287 0.78 22.36 6.48
C SER A 287 -0.70 21.96 6.45
N ALA A 288 -1.01 20.71 6.79
CA ALA A 288 -2.35 20.29 7.24
C ALA A 288 -2.19 19.26 8.37
N PRO A 289 -3.25 19.00 9.18
CA PRO A 289 -3.12 18.28 10.44
C PRO A 289 -2.66 16.81 10.28
N PRO A 290 -1.99 16.24 11.29
CA PRO A 290 -1.42 14.89 11.24
C PRO A 290 -2.50 13.79 11.31
N ALA A 291 -2.35 12.76 10.48
CA ALA A 291 -3.19 11.54 10.48
C ALA A 291 -2.91 10.60 11.67
N ALA A 292 -1.99 10.97 12.57
CA ALA A 292 -1.45 10.11 13.61
C ALA A 292 -2.47 9.63 14.67
N ALA A 293 -3.64 10.28 14.78
CA ALA A 293 -4.62 10.03 15.84
C ALA A 293 -6.02 9.56 15.39
N ASP A 294 -6.39 9.69 14.12
CA ASP A 294 -7.75 9.39 13.64
C ASP A 294 -7.74 8.73 12.24
N PRO A 295 -8.04 7.42 12.13
CA PRO A 295 -8.20 6.74 10.84
C PRO A 295 -9.34 7.30 9.96
N GLY A 296 -10.30 8.04 10.54
CA GLY A 296 -11.46 8.60 9.83
C GLY A 296 -11.17 9.90 9.05
N GLY A 297 -9.96 10.46 9.16
CA GLY A 297 -9.54 11.69 8.50
C GLY A 297 -8.66 11.49 7.25
N LEU A 298 -8.61 10.28 6.69
CA LEU A 298 -7.77 9.96 5.54
C LEU A 298 -8.27 10.66 4.28
N ASP A 299 -7.35 11.34 3.59
CA ASP A 299 -7.61 12.02 2.33
C ASP A 299 -7.77 10.98 1.20
N ALA A 300 -8.96 10.92 0.61
CA ALA A 300 -9.27 10.00 -0.49
C ALA A 300 -8.57 10.41 -1.81
N THR A 301 -8.02 11.62 -1.93
CA THR A 301 -7.43 12.10 -3.19
C THR A 301 -6.21 11.30 -3.63
N ILE A 302 -5.34 10.89 -2.70
CA ILE A 302 -4.15 10.07 -3.02
C ILE A 302 -4.52 8.62 -3.35
N HIS A 303 -5.62 8.10 -2.78
CA HIS A 303 -6.19 6.82 -3.20
C HIS A 303 -6.80 6.95 -4.60
N ALA A 304 -7.55 8.02 -4.87
CA ALA A 304 -8.12 8.29 -6.18
C ALA A 304 -7.04 8.42 -7.26
N ALA A 305 -5.91 9.05 -6.95
CA ALA A 305 -4.77 9.14 -7.87
C ALA A 305 -4.21 7.75 -8.23
N GLN A 306 -4.10 6.85 -7.25
CA GLN A 306 -3.67 5.47 -7.51
C GLN A 306 -4.71 4.68 -8.32
N LEU A 307 -5.99 4.83 -8.03
CA LEU A 307 -7.06 4.21 -8.81
C LEU A 307 -7.09 4.72 -10.26
N ALA A 308 -6.90 6.02 -10.47
CA ALA A 308 -6.81 6.62 -11.80
C ALA A 308 -5.63 6.05 -12.59
N ASP A 309 -4.46 5.90 -11.96
CA ASP A 309 -3.30 5.28 -12.60
C ASP A 309 -3.54 3.81 -12.98
N LEU A 310 -4.21 3.03 -12.13
CA LEU A 310 -4.60 1.66 -12.47
C LEU A 310 -5.50 1.63 -13.72
N LEU A 311 -6.51 2.50 -13.79
CA LEU A 311 -7.43 2.56 -14.93
C LEU A 311 -6.70 2.95 -16.22
N ALA A 312 -5.81 3.95 -16.14
CA ALA A 312 -4.97 4.36 -17.27
C ALA A 312 -4.04 3.22 -17.70
N ALA A 313 -3.38 2.56 -16.76
CA ALA A 313 -2.49 1.43 -17.02
C ALA A 313 -3.20 0.28 -17.73
N ALA A 314 -4.40 -0.08 -17.26
CA ALA A 314 -5.23 -1.10 -17.87
C ALA A 314 -5.67 -0.73 -19.30
N ALA A 315 -6.00 0.54 -19.54
CA ALA A 315 -6.39 1.03 -20.87
C ALA A 315 -5.21 1.06 -21.86
N GLU A 316 -4.02 1.39 -21.38
CA GLU A 316 -2.79 1.53 -22.17
C GLU A 316 -2.02 0.22 -22.34
N GLY A 317 -2.34 -0.82 -21.56
CA GLY A 317 -1.60 -2.08 -21.57
C GLY A 317 -0.20 -1.96 -20.96
N ARG A 318 -0.01 -1.06 -19.98
CA ARG A 318 1.21 -0.90 -19.20
C ARG A 318 1.01 -1.39 -17.76
N GLU A 319 2.10 -1.52 -17.01
CA GLU A 319 2.01 -1.72 -15.57
C GLU A 319 1.58 -0.41 -14.85
N PRO A 320 0.78 -0.52 -13.77
CA PRO A 320 0.52 0.61 -12.87
C PRO A 320 1.82 1.09 -12.21
N ALA A 321 1.86 2.36 -11.80
CA ALA A 321 2.96 3.00 -11.08
C ALA A 321 3.26 2.35 -9.71
N VAL A 322 2.26 1.67 -9.14
CA VAL A 322 2.43 0.72 -8.04
C VAL A 322 1.93 -0.64 -8.53
N SER A 323 2.85 -1.53 -8.86
CA SER A 323 2.54 -2.87 -9.32
C SER A 323 2.28 -3.83 -8.16
N GLY A 324 1.79 -5.03 -8.46
CA GLY A 324 1.78 -6.12 -7.47
C GLY A 324 3.18 -6.54 -7.04
N GLN A 325 4.17 -6.41 -7.91
CA GLN A 325 5.56 -6.71 -7.58
C GLN A 325 6.10 -5.76 -6.52
N ASP A 326 5.76 -4.46 -6.61
CA ASP A 326 6.12 -3.48 -5.57
C ASP A 326 5.59 -3.89 -4.19
N GLY A 327 4.32 -4.31 -4.10
CA GLY A 327 3.74 -4.79 -2.85
C GLY A 327 4.40 -6.07 -2.31
N ARG A 328 4.77 -7.00 -3.21
CA ARG A 328 5.49 -8.24 -2.85
C ARG A 328 6.91 -7.96 -2.39
N ASP A 329 7.60 -6.99 -2.99
CA ASP A 329 8.96 -6.61 -2.60
C ASP A 329 9.00 -5.88 -1.26
N ALA A 330 8.01 -5.02 -0.98
CA ALA A 330 7.85 -4.41 0.34
C ALA A 330 7.59 -5.49 1.41
N LEU A 331 6.72 -6.47 1.11
CA LEU A 331 6.47 -7.62 1.98
C LEU A 331 7.76 -8.43 2.22
N GLU A 332 8.58 -8.68 1.19
CA GLU A 332 9.83 -9.44 1.33
C GLU A 332 10.81 -8.79 2.31
N ILE A 333 10.93 -7.46 2.29
CA ILE A 333 11.74 -6.73 3.26
C ILE A 333 11.18 -6.93 4.68
N VAL A 334 9.87 -6.82 4.86
CA VAL A 334 9.24 -7.04 6.18
C VAL A 334 9.46 -8.48 6.66
N ARG A 335 9.31 -9.48 5.79
CA ARG A 335 9.59 -10.88 6.12
C ARG A 335 11.05 -11.10 6.50
N ALA A 336 11.98 -10.41 5.84
CA ALA A 336 13.41 -10.45 6.18
C ALA A 336 13.72 -9.82 7.54
N VAL A 337 13.04 -8.73 7.90
CA VAL A 337 13.11 -8.15 9.25
C VAL A 337 12.69 -9.18 10.30
N TYR A 338 11.54 -9.83 10.10
CA TYR A 338 11.04 -10.85 11.03
C TYR A 338 11.99 -12.04 11.13
N GLU A 339 12.48 -12.54 10.00
CA GLU A 339 13.43 -13.65 9.97
C GLU A 339 14.76 -13.30 10.64
N SER A 340 15.25 -12.08 10.42
CA SER A 340 16.49 -11.61 11.05
C SER A 340 16.35 -11.52 12.56
N SER A 341 15.25 -10.92 13.06
CA SER A 341 14.98 -10.82 14.49
C SER A 341 14.82 -12.21 15.12
N ARG A 342 14.13 -13.13 14.46
CA ARG A 342 13.88 -14.49 14.96
C ARG A 342 15.17 -15.31 15.07
N THR A 343 16.09 -15.14 14.12
CA THR A 343 17.32 -15.95 14.03
C THR A 343 18.54 -15.28 14.66
N GLY A 344 18.47 -13.97 14.95
CA GLY A 344 19.61 -13.18 15.41
C GLY A 344 20.71 -13.03 14.35
N ARG A 345 20.39 -13.21 13.06
CA ARG A 345 21.36 -13.22 11.96
C ARG A 345 20.93 -12.27 10.84
N PRO A 346 21.89 -11.73 10.05
CA PRO A 346 21.54 -11.01 8.83
C PRO A 346 20.83 -11.92 7.83
N VAL A 347 19.80 -11.39 7.17
CA VAL A 347 19.06 -12.05 6.07
C VAL A 347 19.46 -11.38 4.76
N ARG A 348 19.79 -12.19 3.75
CA ARG A 348 20.12 -11.71 2.41
C ARG A 348 18.94 -11.87 1.48
N LEU A 349 18.73 -10.87 0.64
CA LEU A 349 17.68 -10.83 -0.38
C LEU A 349 18.31 -10.93 -1.76
N ALA A 350 17.53 -11.43 -2.72
CA ALA A 350 17.92 -11.36 -4.11
C ALA A 350 17.91 -9.87 -4.56
N PRO A 351 18.88 -9.42 -5.37
CA PRO A 351 18.91 -8.05 -5.87
C PRO A 351 17.76 -7.74 -6.84
#